data_AF-A0A8X8Z3N9-F1
#
_entry.id   AF-A0A8X8Z3N9-F1
#
_cell.length_a   1.000
_cell.length_b   1.000
_cell.length_c   1.000
_cell.angle_alpha   90.00
_cell.angle_beta   90.00
_cell.angle_gamma   90.00
#
_symmetry.space_group_name_H-M   'P 1'
#
loop_
_entity.id
_entity.type
_entity.pdbx_description
1 polymer ?
#
loop_
_entity_poly.entity_id
_entity_poly.type
_entity_poly.pdbx_seq_one_letter_code
_entity_poly.pdbx_strand_id
1 'polypeptide(L)'
;MADAEVPLLDDVVEGSVDFKGRPVFRSKSGGWRSASFIIAVEVAERFAYYGISSNLISYLTGPLGQSTATAAENVNAWSGAASLLPLLGAFLADSFFGRYRTIIAASLLYIAALGSLSLSAVIYSMSSSDCEVAAGMKACSPSQFQVVLFFFSLYLVAFAQGGHKPCVQAFGADQFDEQDPVEKKAKSSFFNWWYFSFCAGVLVSLFILNYIQDNLSWALGFGIPCIVMGLGLIVFLLGSYTYRFQVQSDERSPFLRIGQVFIRACRNWRTTHSAIDMELEAEGILPYEGFQQYKYINKALVSPYGSKQNEKTWCITDIGEA
;
A
#
# COMPACT_ATOMS: atom_id res chain seq x y z
N MET A 1 -23.66 42.99 -1.89
CA MET A 1 -23.39 42.43 -3.22
C MET A 1 -22.07 41.70 -3.05
N ALA A 2 -22.12 40.37 -2.90
CA ALA A 2 -20.94 39.57 -2.63
C ALA A 2 -20.09 39.51 -3.89
N ASP A 3 -18.83 39.93 -3.81
CA ASP A 3 -17.86 39.79 -4.88
C ASP A 3 -17.70 38.31 -5.20
N ALA A 4 -18.21 37.92 -6.37
CA ALA A 4 -17.90 36.64 -6.97
C ALA A 4 -16.46 36.75 -7.49
N GLU A 5 -15.50 36.24 -6.71
CA GLU A 5 -14.14 35.99 -7.18
C GLU A 5 -14.21 35.13 -8.45
N VAL A 6 -13.91 35.75 -9.58
CA VAL A 6 -13.65 35.04 -10.82
C VAL A 6 -12.35 34.26 -10.59
N PRO A 7 -12.35 32.92 -10.67
CA PRO A 7 -11.12 32.15 -10.49
C PRO A 7 -10.14 32.57 -11.60
N LEU A 8 -8.98 33.11 -11.20
CA LEU A 8 -7.87 33.31 -12.12
C LEU A 8 -7.51 31.95 -12.73
N LEU A 9 -7.19 31.92 -14.03
CA LEU A 9 -6.72 30.72 -14.72
C LEU A 9 -5.55 30.04 -13.99
N ASP A 10 -4.75 30.82 -13.25
CA ASP A 10 -3.62 30.36 -12.43
C ASP A 10 -4.01 29.60 -11.14
N ASP A 11 -5.30 29.59 -10.74
CA ASP A 11 -5.76 28.88 -9.53
C ASP A 11 -6.16 27.41 -9.80
N VAL A 12 -6.17 26.98 -11.06
CA VAL A 12 -6.48 25.59 -11.42
C VAL A 12 -5.23 24.73 -11.23
N VAL A 13 -5.38 23.59 -10.55
CA VAL A 13 -4.29 22.61 -10.42
C VAL A 13 -4.34 21.64 -11.60
N GLU A 14 -3.40 21.77 -12.53
CA GLU A 14 -3.32 20.91 -13.72
C GLU A 14 -3.13 19.44 -13.35
N GLY A 15 -3.72 18.55 -14.15
CA GLY A 15 -3.62 17.09 -13.94
C GLY A 15 -4.39 16.56 -12.72
N SER A 16 -5.16 17.40 -12.02
CA SER A 16 -5.97 16.99 -10.87
C SER A 16 -7.46 17.26 -11.08
N VAL A 17 -8.31 16.39 -10.56
CA VAL A 17 -9.76 16.50 -10.58
C VAL A 17 -10.37 16.30 -9.20
N ASP A 18 -11.62 16.75 -9.02
CA ASP A 18 -12.39 16.54 -7.80
C ASP A 18 -13.05 15.16 -7.81
N PHE A 19 -13.75 14.80 -6.73
CA PHE A 19 -14.48 13.52 -6.64
C PHE A 19 -15.51 13.30 -7.76
N LYS A 20 -15.96 14.37 -8.43
CA LYS A 20 -16.92 14.35 -9.55
C LYS A 20 -16.25 14.46 -10.92
N GLY A 21 -14.91 14.43 -10.99
CA GLY A 21 -14.15 14.54 -12.23
C GLY A 21 -14.06 15.96 -12.80
N ARG A 22 -14.36 17.01 -12.01
CA ARG A 22 -14.25 18.41 -12.44
C ARG A 22 -12.86 18.96 -12.10
N PRO A 23 -12.38 19.98 -12.83
CA PRO A 23 -11.13 20.66 -12.48
C PRO A 23 -11.16 21.18 -11.05
N VAL A 24 -10.04 21.05 -10.34
CA VAL A 24 -9.90 21.52 -8.96
C VAL A 24 -9.21 22.87 -8.90
N PHE A 25 -9.65 23.69 -7.94
CA PHE A 25 -9.04 24.96 -7.61
C PHE A 25 -8.17 24.81 -6.35
N ARG A 26 -7.00 25.43 -6.36
CA ARG A 26 -6.02 25.38 -5.26
C ARG A 26 -6.62 25.91 -3.97
N SER A 27 -7.39 26.99 -4.06
CA SER A 27 -8.12 27.62 -2.94
C SER A 27 -9.15 26.73 -2.24
N LYS A 28 -9.72 25.70 -2.90
CA LYS A 28 -10.87 24.92 -2.39
C LYS A 28 -10.57 23.46 -2.06
N SER A 29 -9.49 22.91 -2.58
CA SER A 29 -9.18 21.48 -2.53
C SER A 29 -7.74 21.22 -2.11
N GLY A 30 -7.43 20.00 -1.66
CA GLY A 30 -6.07 19.60 -1.28
C GLY A 30 -5.57 20.30 -0.02
N GLY A 31 -4.25 20.51 0.02
CA GLY A 31 -3.53 21.13 1.12
C GLY A 31 -3.65 20.40 2.45
N TRP A 32 -3.39 21.14 3.52
CA TRP A 32 -3.37 20.62 4.89
C TRP A 32 -4.71 20.07 5.37
N ARG A 33 -5.83 20.62 4.89
CA ARG A 33 -7.17 20.14 5.24
C ARG A 33 -7.37 18.71 4.75
N SER A 34 -6.97 18.41 3.52
CA SER A 34 -7.04 17.07 2.96
C SER A 34 -6.00 16.15 3.58
N ALA A 35 -4.76 16.64 3.74
CA ALA A 35 -3.68 15.88 4.32
C ALA A 35 -3.97 15.40 5.75
N SER A 36 -4.70 16.17 6.58
CA SER A 36 -5.03 15.76 7.94
C SER A 36 -5.97 14.56 8.01
N PHE A 37 -6.98 14.45 7.12
CA PHE A 37 -7.83 13.27 7.02
C PHE A 37 -7.02 12.02 6.60
N ILE A 38 -6.06 12.20 5.71
CA ILE A 38 -5.19 11.13 5.21
C ILE A 38 -4.21 10.67 6.30
N ILE A 39 -3.63 11.61 7.07
CA ILE A 39 -2.79 11.28 8.24
C ILE A 39 -3.61 10.52 9.29
N ALA A 40 -4.87 10.89 9.52
CA ALA A 40 -5.70 10.23 10.52
C ALA A 40 -5.93 8.74 10.20
N VAL A 41 -6.20 8.39 8.93
CA VAL A 41 -6.35 6.99 8.54
C VAL A 41 -5.03 6.23 8.59
N GLU A 42 -3.90 6.87 8.26
CA GLU A 42 -2.58 6.26 8.44
C GLU A 42 -2.30 5.95 9.91
N VAL A 43 -2.58 6.88 10.82
CA VAL A 43 -2.38 6.66 12.27
C VAL A 43 -3.24 5.49 12.74
N ALA A 44 -4.48 5.38 12.27
CA ALA A 44 -5.37 4.27 12.61
C ALA A 44 -4.83 2.92 12.11
N GLU A 45 -4.35 2.87 10.87
CA GLU A 45 -3.73 1.66 10.32
C GLU A 45 -2.44 1.29 11.06
N ARG A 46 -1.58 2.27 11.38
CA ARG A 46 -0.34 2.03 12.12
C ARG A 46 -0.59 1.55 13.53
N PHE A 47 -1.58 2.14 14.20
CA PHE A 47 -2.05 1.68 15.49
C PHE A 47 -2.48 0.21 15.44
N ALA A 48 -3.21 -0.19 14.39
CA ALA A 48 -3.67 -1.56 14.22
C ALA A 48 -2.55 -2.55 13.85
N TYR A 49 -1.70 -2.21 12.88
CA TYR A 49 -0.59 -3.07 12.45
C TYR A 49 0.39 -3.35 13.59
N TYR A 50 0.87 -2.29 14.24
CA TYR A 50 1.84 -2.45 15.31
C TYR A 50 1.22 -3.09 16.55
N GLY A 51 -0.09 -2.92 16.78
CA GLY A 51 -0.81 -3.58 17.86
C GLY A 51 -0.85 -5.09 17.73
N ILE A 52 -0.85 -5.61 16.49
CA ILE A 52 -0.68 -7.04 16.24
C ILE A 52 0.81 -7.39 16.33
N SER A 53 1.64 -6.69 15.56
CA SER A 53 3.05 -7.07 15.36
C SER A 53 3.86 -7.07 16.65
N SER A 54 3.60 -6.16 17.58
CA SER A 54 4.39 -5.98 18.80
C SER A 54 4.29 -7.15 19.78
N ASN A 55 3.13 -7.81 19.82
CA ASN A 55 2.83 -8.83 20.82
C ASN A 55 2.39 -10.17 20.20
N LEU A 56 2.52 -10.30 18.88
CA LEU A 56 2.15 -11.50 18.14
C LEU A 56 2.85 -12.76 18.67
N ILE A 57 4.14 -12.65 19.04
CA ILE A 57 4.89 -13.78 19.58
C ILE A 57 4.27 -14.32 20.87
N SER A 58 3.83 -13.44 21.77
CA SER A 58 3.18 -13.80 23.03
C SER A 58 1.84 -14.51 22.79
N TYR A 59 1.07 -14.07 21.79
CA TYR A 59 -0.16 -14.76 21.39
C TYR A 59 0.11 -16.17 20.84
N LEU A 60 1.16 -16.31 20.02
CA LEU A 60 1.53 -17.60 19.42
C LEU A 60 2.05 -18.58 20.49
N THR A 61 2.84 -18.12 21.45
CA THR A 61 3.41 -19.00 22.51
C THR A 61 2.45 -19.27 23.65
N GLY A 62 1.56 -18.32 23.98
CA GLY A 62 0.56 -18.48 25.04
C GLY A 62 -0.69 -19.18 24.50
N PRO A 63 -1.70 -18.43 24.01
CA PRO A 63 -2.94 -18.98 23.48
C PRO A 63 -2.82 -20.13 22.48
N LEU A 64 -1.90 -20.03 21.52
CA LEU A 64 -1.72 -21.08 20.50
C LEU A 64 -0.72 -22.18 20.92
N GLY A 65 -0.04 -22.02 22.05
CA GLY A 65 0.87 -23.02 22.62
C GLY A 65 2.07 -23.39 21.74
N GLN A 66 2.48 -22.54 20.81
CA GLN A 66 3.64 -22.81 19.96
C GLN A 66 4.94 -22.69 20.74
N SER A 67 5.97 -23.44 20.31
CA SER A 67 7.33 -23.21 20.80
C SER A 67 7.80 -21.80 20.40
N THR A 68 8.68 -21.19 21.20
CA THR A 68 9.24 -19.87 20.89
C THR A 68 9.93 -19.83 19.53
N ALA A 69 10.57 -20.93 19.11
CA ALA A 69 11.22 -21.04 17.80
C ALA A 69 10.18 -21.01 16.65
N THR A 70 9.12 -21.81 16.75
CA THR A 70 8.04 -21.84 15.75
C THR A 70 7.27 -20.52 15.71
N ALA A 71 7.03 -19.91 16.86
CA ALA A 71 6.37 -18.60 16.94
C ALA A 71 7.21 -17.51 16.25
N ALA A 72 8.52 -17.47 16.52
CA ALA A 72 9.42 -16.52 15.87
C ALA A 72 9.49 -16.73 14.34
N GLU A 73 9.53 -17.97 13.87
CA GLU A 73 9.47 -18.30 12.44
C GLU A 73 8.19 -17.73 11.79
N ASN A 74 7.03 -17.97 12.40
CA ASN A 74 5.74 -17.49 11.91
C ASN A 74 5.65 -15.95 11.90
N VAL A 75 6.15 -15.28 12.95
CA VAL A 75 6.22 -13.81 13.02
C VAL A 75 7.10 -13.25 11.90
N ASN A 76 8.28 -13.84 11.69
CA ASN A 76 9.20 -13.41 10.65
C ASN A 76 8.64 -13.64 9.25
N ALA A 77 7.98 -14.78 9.01
CA ALA A 77 7.31 -15.08 7.74
C ALA A 77 6.19 -14.07 7.45
N TRP A 78 5.37 -13.76 8.44
CA TRP A 78 4.31 -12.76 8.31
C TRP A 78 4.88 -11.35 8.07
N SER A 79 5.90 -10.95 8.80
CA SER A 79 6.57 -9.64 8.62
C SER A 79 7.22 -9.53 7.24
N GLY A 80 7.85 -10.61 6.76
CA GLY A 80 8.40 -10.69 5.40
C GLY A 80 7.31 -10.53 4.33
N ALA A 81 6.18 -11.23 4.49
CA ALA A 81 5.04 -11.09 3.59
C ALA A 81 4.48 -9.66 3.59
N ALA A 82 4.26 -9.06 4.76
CA ALA A 82 3.79 -7.68 4.92
C ALA A 82 4.75 -6.64 4.31
N SER A 83 6.04 -6.97 4.20
CA SER A 83 7.05 -6.09 3.58
C SER A 83 7.11 -6.20 2.06
N LEU A 84 6.73 -7.36 1.49
CA LEU A 84 6.75 -7.60 0.03
C LEU A 84 5.42 -7.22 -0.64
N LEU A 85 4.30 -7.43 0.03
CA LEU A 85 2.96 -7.15 -0.49
C LEU A 85 2.72 -5.69 -0.93
N PRO A 86 3.36 -4.65 -0.35
CA PRO A 86 3.29 -3.28 -0.86
C PRO A 86 3.67 -3.13 -2.33
N LEU A 87 4.61 -3.95 -2.84
CA LEU A 87 4.99 -3.91 -4.26
C LEU A 87 3.83 -4.34 -5.16
N LEU A 88 3.13 -5.41 -4.76
CA LEU A 88 1.94 -5.89 -5.47
C LEU A 88 0.78 -4.91 -5.33
N GLY A 89 0.57 -4.35 -4.13
CA GLY A 89 -0.47 -3.38 -3.84
C GLY A 89 -0.32 -2.10 -4.67
N ALA A 90 0.90 -1.54 -4.72
CA ALA A 90 1.21 -0.38 -5.55
C ALA A 90 0.97 -0.66 -7.04
N PHE A 91 1.42 -1.82 -7.53
CA PHE A 91 1.19 -2.24 -8.91
C PHE A 91 -0.29 -2.28 -9.28
N LEU A 92 -1.13 -2.88 -8.43
CA LEU A 92 -2.57 -2.98 -8.66
C LEU A 92 -3.26 -1.61 -8.59
N ALA A 93 -2.83 -0.76 -7.68
CA ALA A 93 -3.35 0.60 -7.54
C ALA A 93 -3.05 1.45 -8.77
N ASP A 94 -1.81 1.42 -9.25
CA ASP A 94 -1.38 2.23 -10.39
C ASP A 94 -1.85 1.67 -11.74
N SER A 95 -2.20 0.38 -11.82
CA SER A 95 -2.59 -0.24 -13.10
C SER A 95 -4.11 -0.36 -13.31
N PHE A 96 -4.91 -0.50 -12.24
CA PHE A 96 -6.33 -0.88 -12.38
C PHE A 96 -7.30 -0.04 -11.58
N PHE A 97 -7.01 0.25 -10.30
CA PHE A 97 -8.02 0.75 -9.38
C PHE A 97 -7.89 2.24 -9.04
N GLY A 98 -6.70 2.82 -9.18
CA GLY A 98 -6.35 4.13 -8.65
C GLY A 98 -6.09 4.10 -7.14
N ARG A 99 -5.30 5.07 -6.66
CA ARG A 99 -4.85 5.16 -5.25
C ARG A 99 -6.02 5.21 -4.27
N TYR A 100 -6.96 6.12 -4.47
CA TYR A 100 -8.10 6.31 -3.55
C TYR A 100 -8.99 5.07 -3.39
N ARG A 101 -9.37 4.42 -4.49
CA ARG A 101 -10.24 3.22 -4.43
C ARG A 101 -9.49 2.05 -3.79
N THR A 102 -8.19 1.94 -4.05
CA THR A 102 -7.33 0.93 -3.43
C THR A 102 -7.27 1.13 -1.91
N ILE A 103 -7.13 2.37 -1.43
CA ILE A 103 -7.15 2.68 0.01
C ILE A 103 -8.47 2.20 0.64
N ILE A 104 -9.62 2.53 0.04
CA ILE A 104 -10.93 2.10 0.57
C ILE A 104 -11.05 0.58 0.61
N ALA A 105 -10.75 -0.09 -0.51
CA ALA A 105 -10.83 -1.54 -0.59
C ALA A 105 -9.89 -2.23 0.40
N ALA A 106 -8.66 -1.73 0.51
CA ALA A 106 -7.68 -2.19 1.48
C ALA A 106 -8.17 -1.98 2.91
N SER A 107 -8.70 -0.80 3.25
CA SER A 107 -9.23 -0.50 4.59
C SER A 107 -10.41 -1.40 4.97
N LEU A 108 -11.35 -1.64 4.05
CA LEU A 108 -12.47 -2.56 4.28
C LEU A 108 -11.97 -3.99 4.51
N LEU A 109 -11.00 -4.43 3.70
CA LEU A 109 -10.37 -5.74 3.88
C LEU A 109 -9.62 -5.84 5.21
N TYR A 110 -8.94 -4.77 5.61
CA TYR A 110 -8.23 -4.66 6.88
C TYR A 110 -9.21 -4.81 8.06
N ILE A 111 -10.34 -4.12 8.03
CA ILE A 111 -11.39 -4.20 9.06
C ILE A 111 -11.95 -5.62 9.13
N ALA A 112 -12.27 -6.24 7.99
CA ALA A 112 -12.75 -7.62 7.95
C ALA A 112 -11.72 -8.61 8.50
N ALA A 113 -10.44 -8.42 8.18
CA ALA A 113 -9.34 -9.23 8.67
C ALA A 113 -9.16 -9.09 10.20
N LEU A 114 -9.18 -7.85 10.72
CA LEU A 114 -9.12 -7.58 12.16
C LEU A 114 -10.33 -8.15 12.91
N GLY A 115 -11.53 -8.02 12.35
CA GLY A 115 -12.74 -8.62 12.91
C GLY A 115 -12.66 -10.14 12.97
N SER A 116 -12.14 -10.77 11.92
CA SER A 116 -11.93 -12.23 11.85
C SER A 116 -10.84 -12.69 12.84
N LEU A 117 -9.78 -11.89 12.99
CA LEU A 117 -8.71 -12.13 13.96
C LEU A 117 -9.24 -12.03 15.40
N SER A 118 -10.02 -10.99 15.69
CA SER A 118 -10.71 -10.82 16.98
C SER A 118 -11.67 -11.98 17.26
N LEU A 119 -12.42 -12.43 16.26
CA LEU A 119 -13.32 -13.58 16.39
C LEU A 119 -12.53 -14.86 16.74
N SER A 120 -11.36 -15.08 16.12
CA SER A 120 -10.50 -16.22 16.45
C SER A 120 -10.06 -16.21 17.93
N ALA A 121 -9.77 -15.03 18.48
CA ALA A 121 -9.43 -14.87 19.89
C ALA A 121 -10.63 -15.05 20.83
N VAL A 122 -11.84 -14.64 20.43
CA VAL A 122 -13.08 -14.91 21.19
C VAL A 122 -13.35 -16.42 21.25
N ILE A 123 -13.25 -17.11 20.12
CA ILE A 123 -13.41 -18.57 20.06
C ILE A 123 -12.42 -19.27 21.00
N TYR A 124 -11.17 -18.79 21.04
CA TYR A 124 -10.18 -19.28 21.99
C TYR A 124 -10.62 -19.09 23.44
N SER A 125 -10.98 -17.85 23.82
CA SER A 125 -11.39 -17.51 25.20
C SER A 125 -12.58 -18.35 25.67
N MET A 126 -13.57 -18.60 24.80
CA MET A 126 -14.71 -19.46 25.11
C MET A 126 -14.28 -20.93 25.28
N SER A 127 -13.44 -21.43 24.37
CA SER A 127 -12.96 -22.81 24.45
C SER A 127 -12.08 -23.05 25.67
N SER A 128 -11.30 -22.06 26.10
CA SER A 128 -10.47 -22.17 27.30
C SER A 128 -11.29 -22.18 28.58
N SER A 129 -12.34 -21.36 28.68
CA SER A 129 -13.20 -21.32 29.88
C SER A 129 -13.96 -22.61 30.10
N ASP A 130 -14.49 -23.22 29.02
CA ASP A 130 -15.20 -24.50 29.11
C ASP A 130 -14.25 -25.64 29.53
N CYS A 131 -13.00 -25.56 29.10
CA CYS A 131 -11.95 -26.52 29.45
C CYS A 131 -11.49 -26.43 30.90
N GLU A 132 -11.29 -25.23 31.44
CA GLU A 132 -10.88 -25.04 32.85
C GLU A 132 -11.92 -25.58 33.83
N VAL A 133 -13.21 -25.47 33.48
CA VAL A 133 -14.32 -26.04 34.27
C VAL A 133 -14.34 -27.57 34.20
N ALA A 134 -13.99 -28.16 33.05
CA ALA A 134 -14.08 -29.60 32.82
C ALA A 134 -12.83 -30.39 33.27
N ALA A 135 -11.64 -29.79 33.18
CA ALA A 135 -10.36 -30.46 33.40
C ALA A 135 -9.48 -29.58 34.30
N GLY A 136 -9.69 -29.67 35.61
CA GLY A 136 -8.93 -28.89 36.60
C GLY A 136 -7.41 -29.13 36.50
N MET A 137 -6.73 -28.36 35.65
CA MET A 137 -5.27 -28.25 35.40
C MET A 137 -4.68 -28.87 34.10
N LYS A 138 -5.35 -28.86 32.94
CA LYS A 138 -4.63 -29.03 31.65
C LYS A 138 -4.88 -27.90 30.65
N ALA A 139 -3.79 -27.36 30.09
CA ALA A 139 -3.81 -26.44 28.96
C ALA A 139 -4.47 -27.14 27.75
N CYS A 140 -5.59 -26.60 27.29
CA CYS A 140 -6.31 -27.14 26.14
C CYS A 140 -5.63 -26.72 24.85
N SER A 141 -5.43 -27.69 23.95
CA SER A 141 -4.92 -27.45 22.61
C SER A 141 -5.95 -26.66 21.79
N PRO A 142 -5.56 -25.61 21.05
CA PRO A 142 -6.48 -24.84 20.22
C PRO A 142 -7.09 -25.73 19.13
N SER A 143 -8.36 -25.49 18.81
CA SER A 143 -9.03 -26.21 17.73
C SER A 143 -8.39 -25.89 16.37
N GLN A 144 -8.35 -26.87 15.46
CA GLN A 144 -7.75 -26.67 14.13
C GLN A 144 -8.40 -25.51 13.36
N PHE A 145 -9.73 -25.37 13.49
CA PHE A 145 -10.48 -24.28 12.87
C PHE A 145 -10.02 -22.91 13.37
N GLN A 146 -9.82 -22.75 14.69
CA GLN A 146 -9.34 -21.49 15.27
C GLN A 146 -7.94 -21.13 14.75
N VAL A 147 -7.02 -22.10 14.66
CA VAL A 147 -5.67 -21.87 14.16
C VAL A 147 -5.70 -21.42 12.70
N VAL A 148 -6.49 -22.10 11.85
CA VAL A 148 -6.65 -21.74 10.43
C VAL A 148 -7.26 -20.36 10.29
N LEU A 149 -8.32 -20.05 11.03
CA LEU A 149 -8.96 -18.75 11.01
C LEU A 149 -7.99 -17.64 11.44
N PHE A 150 -7.19 -17.88 12.49
CA PHE A 150 -6.18 -16.93 12.96
C PHE A 150 -5.14 -16.63 11.88
N PHE A 151 -4.47 -17.65 11.32
CA PHE A 151 -3.44 -17.44 10.30
C PHE A 151 -4.01 -16.85 9.01
N PHE A 152 -5.19 -17.30 8.57
CA PHE A 152 -5.86 -16.72 7.42
C PHE A 152 -6.10 -15.22 7.62
N SER A 153 -6.65 -14.84 8.79
CA SER A 153 -6.90 -13.43 9.14
C SER A 153 -5.60 -12.63 9.23
N LEU A 154 -4.55 -13.20 9.82
CA LEU A 154 -3.25 -12.57 9.98
C LEU A 154 -2.59 -12.26 8.63
N TYR A 155 -2.59 -13.21 7.69
CA TYR A 155 -2.08 -12.97 6.34
C TYR A 155 -2.99 -12.03 5.52
N LEU A 156 -4.30 -12.03 5.78
CA LEU A 156 -5.22 -11.07 5.19
C LEU A 156 -4.94 -9.63 5.66
N VAL A 157 -4.56 -9.43 6.92
CA VAL A 157 -4.06 -8.14 7.43
C VAL A 157 -2.82 -7.69 6.66
N ALA A 158 -1.83 -8.57 6.45
CA ALA A 158 -0.62 -8.25 5.68
C ALA A 158 -0.95 -7.86 4.23
N PHE A 159 -1.90 -8.56 3.61
CA PHE A 159 -2.37 -8.25 2.26
C PHE A 159 -3.09 -6.90 2.17
N ALA A 160 -4.00 -6.63 3.12
CA ALA A 160 -4.68 -5.34 3.21
C ALA A 160 -3.69 -4.18 3.41
N GLN A 161 -2.72 -4.34 4.29
CA GLN A 161 -1.65 -3.37 4.49
C GLN A 161 -0.84 -3.09 3.22
N GLY A 162 -0.56 -4.14 2.43
CA GLY A 162 0.16 -4.03 1.17
C GLY A 162 -0.52 -3.07 0.18
N GLY A 163 -1.86 -3.10 0.10
CA GLY A 163 -2.61 -2.13 -0.70
C GLY A 163 -2.66 -0.74 -0.05
N HIS A 164 -2.84 -0.67 1.26
CA HIS A 164 -3.06 0.58 1.98
C HIS A 164 -1.80 1.46 1.99
N LYS A 165 -0.68 0.95 2.50
CA LYS A 165 0.54 1.72 2.81
C LYS A 165 1.10 2.55 1.63
N PRO A 166 1.41 1.96 0.45
CA PRO A 166 1.97 2.74 -0.65
C PRO A 166 0.96 3.76 -1.19
N CYS A 167 -0.33 3.41 -1.20
CA CYS A 167 -1.38 4.26 -1.77
C CYS A 167 -1.67 5.47 -0.89
N VAL A 168 -1.77 5.34 0.44
CA VAL A 168 -2.07 6.47 1.32
C VAL A 168 -0.94 7.50 1.32
N GLN A 169 0.32 7.03 1.32
CA GLN A 169 1.48 7.94 1.23
C GLN A 169 1.48 8.74 -0.06
N ALA A 170 1.30 8.06 -1.20
CA ALA A 170 1.24 8.71 -2.50
C ALA A 170 0.02 9.66 -2.60
N PHE A 171 -1.15 9.21 -2.16
CA PHE A 171 -2.37 10.02 -2.19
C PHE A 171 -2.30 11.25 -1.28
N GLY A 172 -1.62 11.15 -0.12
CA GLY A 172 -1.35 12.29 0.75
C GLY A 172 -0.41 13.32 0.09
N ALA A 173 0.61 12.83 -0.61
CA ALA A 173 1.53 13.67 -1.37
C ALA A 173 0.84 14.39 -2.54
N ASP A 174 -0.15 13.76 -3.17
CA ASP A 174 -0.96 14.33 -4.27
C ASP A 174 -1.84 15.51 -3.84
N GLN A 175 -2.01 15.73 -2.53
CA GLN A 175 -2.82 16.85 -2.03
C GLN A 175 -2.12 18.19 -2.16
N PHE A 176 -0.84 18.21 -2.50
CA PHE A 176 -0.03 19.42 -2.64
C PHE A 176 0.49 19.54 -4.07
N ASP A 177 0.27 20.71 -4.67
CA ASP A 177 0.74 21.08 -6.00
C ASP A 177 2.25 21.35 -5.96
N GLU A 178 3.00 20.72 -6.87
CA GLU A 178 4.44 20.88 -6.96
C GLU A 178 4.87 22.13 -7.73
N GLN A 179 3.98 22.66 -8.57
CA GLN A 179 4.25 23.86 -9.36
C GLN A 179 4.17 25.13 -8.51
N ASP A 180 3.36 25.10 -7.44
CA ASP A 180 3.26 26.20 -6.48
C ASP A 180 4.37 26.11 -5.41
N PRO A 181 5.20 27.15 -5.22
CA PRO A 181 6.31 27.12 -4.28
C PRO A 181 5.86 27.02 -2.81
N VAL A 182 4.65 27.49 -2.47
CA VAL A 182 4.12 27.44 -1.10
C VAL A 182 3.64 26.02 -0.79
N GLU A 183 2.86 25.41 -1.69
CA GLU A 183 2.40 24.03 -1.52
C GLU A 183 3.53 23.02 -1.63
N LYS A 184 4.54 23.25 -2.48
CA LYS A 184 5.76 22.42 -2.51
C LYS A 184 6.49 22.39 -1.17
N LYS A 185 6.62 23.55 -0.50
CA LYS A 185 7.19 23.61 0.85
C LYS A 185 6.29 22.91 1.87
N ALA A 186 4.98 23.08 1.76
CA ALA A 186 4.00 22.41 2.61
C ALA A 186 4.04 20.87 2.46
N LYS A 187 4.26 20.36 1.24
CA LYS A 187 4.44 18.92 0.95
C LYS A 187 5.63 18.33 1.71
N SER A 188 6.76 19.05 1.76
CA SER A 188 7.92 18.64 2.56
C SER A 188 7.58 18.60 4.06
N SER A 189 6.91 19.64 4.57
CA SER A 189 6.40 19.66 5.94
C SER A 189 5.38 18.56 6.23
N PHE A 190 4.57 18.16 5.25
CA PHE A 190 3.63 17.05 5.36
C PHE A 190 4.34 15.75 5.68
N PHE A 191 5.44 15.42 5.00
CA PHE A 191 6.20 14.20 5.31
C PHE A 191 6.82 14.22 6.71
N ASN A 192 7.23 15.38 7.22
CA ASN A 192 7.69 15.50 8.60
C ASN A 192 6.57 15.21 9.61
N TRP A 193 5.38 15.81 9.40
CA TRP A 193 4.22 15.57 10.25
C TRP A 193 3.69 14.14 10.14
N TRP A 194 3.69 13.58 8.93
CA TRP A 194 3.37 12.18 8.68
C TRP A 194 4.26 11.26 9.51
N TYR A 195 5.58 11.46 9.45
CA TYR A 195 6.53 10.63 10.19
C TYR A 195 6.38 10.80 11.71
N PHE A 196 6.14 12.02 12.17
CA PHE A 196 5.82 12.28 13.58
C PHE A 196 4.56 11.52 14.03
N SER A 197 3.46 11.64 13.27
CA SER A 197 2.20 10.94 13.53
C SER A 197 2.35 9.42 13.48
N PHE A 198 3.17 8.90 12.55
CA PHE A 198 3.55 7.49 12.51
C PHE A 198 4.18 7.06 13.83
N CYS A 199 5.24 7.75 14.27
CA CYS A 199 5.95 7.41 15.51
C CYS A 199 5.02 7.49 16.74
N ALA A 200 4.19 8.54 16.81
CA ALA A 200 3.20 8.69 17.88
C ALA A 200 2.17 7.54 17.89
N GLY A 201 1.65 7.16 16.73
CA GLY A 201 0.70 6.05 16.58
C GLY A 201 1.29 4.71 17.03
N VAL A 202 2.55 4.43 16.66
CA VAL A 202 3.28 3.24 17.13
C VAL A 202 3.45 3.26 18.64
N LEU A 203 3.89 4.39 19.21
CA LEU A 203 4.10 4.51 20.66
C LEU A 203 2.81 4.22 21.44
N VAL A 204 1.70 4.85 21.02
CA VAL A 204 0.38 4.65 21.63
C VAL A 204 -0.08 3.20 21.50
N SER A 205 0.15 2.57 20.34
CA SER A 205 -0.15 1.15 20.12
C SER A 205 0.60 0.24 21.09
N LEU A 206 1.91 0.42 21.22
CA LEU A 206 2.77 -0.37 22.10
C LEU A 206 2.36 -0.26 23.57
N PHE A 207 2.01 0.93 24.05
CA PHE A 207 1.60 1.11 25.46
C PHE A 207 0.20 0.59 25.73
N ILE A 208 -0.78 0.96 24.89
CA ILE A 208 -2.19 0.68 25.16
C ILE A 208 -2.54 -0.76 24.79
N LEU A 209 -2.20 -1.21 23.57
CA LEU A 209 -2.65 -2.51 23.10
C LEU A 209 -1.90 -3.67 23.75
N ASN A 210 -0.58 -3.56 23.97
CA ASN A 210 0.15 -4.62 24.68
C ASN A 210 -0.41 -4.77 26.11
N TYR A 211 -0.67 -3.67 26.81
CA TYR A 211 -1.29 -3.72 28.15
C TYR A 211 -2.64 -4.43 28.12
N ILE A 212 -3.51 -4.09 27.16
CA ILE A 212 -4.83 -4.72 27.01
C ILE A 212 -4.72 -6.19 26.65
N GLN A 213 -3.80 -6.56 25.76
CA GLN A 213 -3.61 -7.94 25.33
C GLN A 213 -3.08 -8.82 26.46
N ASP A 214 -2.09 -8.34 27.21
CA ASP A 214 -1.43 -9.12 28.26
C ASP A 214 -2.23 -9.18 29.57
N ASN A 215 -2.99 -8.13 29.90
CA ASN A 215 -3.65 -8.00 31.22
C ASN A 215 -5.18 -8.10 31.17
N LEU A 216 -5.82 -7.84 30.04
CA LEU A 216 -7.30 -7.81 29.93
C LEU A 216 -7.83 -8.94 29.07
N SER A 217 -7.59 -8.90 27.76
CA SER A 217 -8.07 -9.92 26.82
C SER A 217 -7.47 -9.74 25.42
N TRP A 218 -7.08 -10.85 24.81
CA TRP A 218 -6.70 -10.91 23.40
C TRP A 218 -7.83 -10.53 22.43
N ALA A 219 -9.08 -10.86 22.78
CA ALA A 219 -10.23 -10.48 21.98
C ALA A 219 -10.38 -8.95 21.90
N LEU A 220 -10.24 -8.25 23.02
CA LEU A 220 -10.24 -6.78 23.04
C LEU A 220 -9.01 -6.20 22.34
N GLY A 221 -7.85 -6.83 22.56
CA GLY A 221 -6.57 -6.44 21.95
C GLY A 221 -6.59 -6.44 20.42
N PHE A 222 -7.33 -7.34 19.79
CA PHE A 222 -7.53 -7.35 18.33
C PHE A 222 -8.80 -6.61 17.88
N GLY A 223 -9.82 -6.55 18.72
CA GLY A 223 -11.08 -5.86 18.42
C GLY A 223 -10.99 -4.33 18.44
N ILE A 224 -10.22 -3.73 19.36
CA ILE A 224 -10.04 -2.28 19.43
C ILE A 224 -9.39 -1.73 18.14
N PRO A 225 -8.29 -2.31 17.62
CA PRO A 225 -7.78 -1.99 16.29
C PRO A 225 -8.83 -2.00 15.18
N CYS A 226 -9.76 -2.97 15.18
CA CYS A 226 -10.82 -3.06 14.18
C CYS A 226 -11.73 -1.82 14.22
N ILE A 227 -12.10 -1.37 15.42
CA ILE A 227 -12.94 -0.19 15.61
C ILE A 227 -12.17 1.08 15.20
N VAL A 228 -10.92 1.21 15.64
CA VAL A 228 -10.06 2.37 15.31
C VAL A 228 -9.85 2.48 13.80
N MET A 229 -9.61 1.36 13.11
CA MET A 229 -9.49 1.33 11.65
C MET A 229 -10.82 1.71 10.96
N GLY A 230 -11.96 1.24 11.49
CA GLY A 230 -13.30 1.63 11.02
C GLY A 230 -13.55 3.14 11.14
N LEU A 231 -13.19 3.73 12.28
CA LEU A 231 -13.27 5.18 12.49
C LEU A 231 -12.30 5.94 11.55
N GLY A 232 -11.08 5.43 11.37
CA GLY A 232 -10.10 5.98 10.43
C GLY A 232 -10.63 6.00 8.99
N LEU A 233 -11.28 4.92 8.55
CA LEU A 233 -11.93 4.88 7.23
C LEU A 233 -13.07 5.89 7.12
N ILE A 234 -13.91 6.05 8.14
CA ILE A 234 -14.97 7.08 8.14
C ILE A 234 -14.36 8.47 8.00
N VAL A 235 -13.33 8.79 8.78
CA VAL A 235 -12.61 10.07 8.72
C VAL A 235 -12.02 10.29 7.31
N PHE A 236 -11.40 9.27 6.72
CA PHE A 236 -10.89 9.32 5.35
C PHE A 236 -12.01 9.62 4.33
N LEU A 237 -13.17 8.96 4.45
CA LEU A 237 -14.30 9.16 3.54
C LEU A 237 -14.94 10.55 3.71
N LEU A 238 -14.93 11.14 4.90
CA LEU A 238 -15.42 12.51 5.10
C LEU A 238 -14.57 13.55 4.34
N GLY A 239 -13.28 13.27 4.15
CA GLY A 239 -12.37 14.10 3.35
C GLY A 239 -12.57 14.00 1.83
N SER A 240 -13.41 13.08 1.33
CA SER A 240 -13.53 12.81 -0.12
C SER A 240 -13.84 14.03 -0.98
N TYR A 241 -14.61 14.98 -0.44
CA TYR A 241 -14.97 16.21 -1.15
C TYR A 241 -13.87 17.27 -1.14
N THR A 242 -12.83 17.12 -0.33
CA THR A 242 -11.69 18.03 -0.28
C THR A 242 -10.49 17.51 -1.06
N TYR A 243 -10.42 16.21 -1.34
CA TYR A 243 -9.28 15.59 -1.99
C TYR A 243 -9.09 16.02 -3.45
N ARG A 244 -7.81 16.10 -3.84
CA ARG A 244 -7.36 16.18 -5.23
C ARG A 244 -7.06 14.77 -5.72
N PHE A 245 -7.65 14.41 -6.86
CA PHE A 245 -7.42 13.13 -7.52
C PHE A 245 -6.54 13.39 -8.74
N GLN A 246 -5.30 12.91 -8.72
CA GLN A 246 -4.47 12.99 -9.91
C GLN A 246 -5.07 12.11 -11.02
N VAL A 247 -5.27 12.73 -12.17
CA VAL A 247 -5.57 12.02 -13.41
C VAL A 247 -4.27 11.37 -13.84
N GLN A 248 -4.16 10.06 -13.65
CA GLN A 248 -3.09 9.30 -14.26
C GLN A 248 -3.17 9.53 -15.77
N SER A 249 -2.16 10.19 -16.34
CA SER A 249 -1.94 10.20 -17.78
C SER A 249 -1.90 8.75 -18.27
N ASP A 250 -2.35 8.50 -19.50
CA ASP A 250 -2.40 7.17 -20.18
C ASP A 250 -1.04 6.42 -20.29
N GLU A 251 -0.03 6.82 -19.52
CA GLU A 251 1.24 6.14 -19.35
C GLU A 251 1.01 4.83 -18.57
N ARG A 252 1.15 3.71 -19.28
CA ARG A 252 1.13 2.36 -18.69
C ARG A 252 2.04 2.30 -17.47
N SER A 253 1.57 1.66 -16.39
CA SER A 253 2.31 1.59 -15.13
C SER A 253 3.79 1.20 -15.34
N PRO A 254 4.75 1.83 -14.64
CA PRO A 254 6.18 1.58 -14.82
C PRO A 254 6.55 0.10 -14.72
N PHE A 255 5.86 -0.64 -13.84
CA PHE A 255 6.00 -2.08 -13.71
C PHE A 255 5.57 -2.88 -14.95
N LEU A 256 4.46 -2.51 -15.61
CA LEU A 256 4.07 -3.13 -16.88
C LEU A 256 5.13 -2.86 -17.95
N ARG A 257 5.71 -1.66 -17.95
CA ARG A 257 6.78 -1.30 -18.88
C ARG A 257 8.05 -2.12 -18.66
N ILE A 258 8.50 -2.22 -17.40
CA ILE A 258 9.64 -3.07 -17.01
C ILE A 258 9.35 -4.55 -17.34
N GLY A 259 8.15 -5.04 -17.03
CA GLY A 259 7.74 -6.41 -17.36
C GLY A 259 7.74 -6.67 -18.87
N GLN A 260 7.29 -5.71 -19.68
CA GLN A 260 7.35 -5.80 -21.14
C GLN A 260 8.79 -5.84 -21.65
N VAL A 261 9.72 -5.10 -21.04
CA VAL A 261 11.15 -5.17 -21.38
C VAL A 261 11.70 -6.56 -21.11
N PHE A 262 11.42 -7.16 -19.94
CA PHE A 262 11.86 -8.53 -19.64
C PHE A 262 11.20 -9.58 -20.55
N ILE A 263 9.90 -9.46 -20.81
CA ILE A 263 9.19 -10.38 -21.73
C ILE A 263 9.77 -10.28 -23.14
N ARG A 264 10.04 -9.06 -23.63
CA ARG A 264 10.68 -8.84 -24.94
C ARG A 264 12.11 -9.37 -24.97
N ALA A 265 12.90 -9.14 -23.93
CA ALA A 265 14.26 -9.69 -23.81
C ALA A 265 14.26 -11.23 -23.80
N CYS A 266 13.33 -11.87 -23.09
CA CYS A 266 13.17 -13.33 -23.06
C CYS A 266 12.68 -13.87 -24.41
N ARG A 267 11.73 -13.20 -25.06
CA ARG A 267 11.24 -13.60 -26.40
C ARG A 267 12.35 -13.49 -27.45
N ASN A 268 13.18 -12.46 -27.34
CA ASN A 268 14.31 -12.21 -28.23
C ASN A 268 15.61 -12.87 -27.73
N TRP A 269 15.53 -13.81 -26.77
CA TRP A 269 16.72 -14.45 -26.22
C TRP A 269 17.48 -15.25 -27.29
N ARG A 270 16.78 -15.77 -28.30
CA ARG A 270 17.35 -16.57 -29.40
C ARG A 270 17.81 -15.74 -30.60
N THR A 271 17.59 -14.43 -30.64
CA THR A 271 18.05 -13.58 -31.75
C THR A 271 19.56 -13.39 -31.65
N THR A 272 20.25 -13.71 -32.75
CA THR A 272 21.71 -13.63 -32.89
C THR A 272 22.16 -12.16 -32.95
N HIS A 273 23.24 -11.80 -32.26
CA HIS A 273 23.77 -10.42 -32.17
C HIS A 273 23.91 -9.71 -33.53
N SER A 274 24.27 -10.44 -34.60
CA SER A 274 24.40 -9.88 -35.95
C SER A 274 23.09 -9.34 -36.53
N ALA A 275 21.93 -9.85 -36.13
CA ALA A 275 20.64 -9.32 -36.58
C ALA A 275 20.25 -8.03 -35.85
N ILE A 276 20.73 -7.85 -34.61
CA ILE A 276 20.42 -6.71 -33.75
C ILE A 276 21.15 -5.46 -34.25
N ASP A 277 22.42 -5.59 -34.60
CA ASP A 277 23.23 -4.47 -35.12
C ASP A 277 22.72 -4.00 -36.50
N MET A 278 22.25 -4.92 -37.36
CA MET A 278 21.67 -4.58 -38.67
C MET A 278 20.33 -3.83 -38.56
N GLU A 279 19.54 -4.11 -37.52
CA GLU A 279 18.20 -3.51 -37.33
C GLU A 279 18.28 -2.13 -36.65
N LEU A 280 19.23 -1.94 -35.73
CA LEU A 280 19.57 -0.63 -35.14
C LEU A 280 20.16 0.35 -36.18
N GLU A 281 20.97 -0.14 -37.12
CA GLU A 281 21.44 0.66 -38.27
C GLU A 281 20.31 1.01 -39.24
N ALA A 282 19.34 0.11 -39.43
CA ALA A 282 18.18 0.34 -40.30
C ALA A 282 17.17 1.37 -39.71
N GLU A 283 17.07 1.49 -38.39
CA GLU A 283 16.23 2.47 -37.69
C GLU A 283 16.94 3.82 -37.40
N GLY A 284 18.21 3.97 -37.78
CA GLY A 284 18.94 5.25 -37.66
C GLY A 284 19.36 5.64 -36.23
N ILE A 285 19.42 4.68 -35.31
CA ILE A 285 19.80 4.90 -33.91
C ILE A 285 21.33 4.71 -33.79
N LEU A 286 22.07 5.79 -33.55
CA LEU A 286 23.53 5.73 -33.37
C LEU A 286 23.91 4.92 -32.10
N PRO A 287 24.99 4.12 -32.12
CA PRO A 287 25.41 3.34 -30.96
C PRO A 287 26.00 4.28 -29.90
N TYR A 288 25.23 4.61 -28.87
CA TYR A 288 25.73 5.35 -27.70
C TYR A 288 26.57 4.43 -26.81
N GLU A 289 27.79 4.83 -26.46
CA GLU A 289 28.81 3.98 -25.80
C GLU A 289 28.45 3.49 -24.37
N GLY A 290 27.34 3.94 -23.79
CA GLY A 290 26.86 3.47 -22.47
C GLY A 290 26.34 2.02 -22.41
N PHE A 291 26.28 1.33 -23.54
CA PHE A 291 25.55 0.06 -23.73
C PHE A 291 26.33 -1.25 -23.43
N GLN A 292 27.61 -1.18 -23.05
CA GLN A 292 28.43 -2.39 -22.83
C GLN A 292 28.05 -3.19 -21.56
N GLN A 293 27.43 -2.56 -20.55
CA GLN A 293 27.26 -3.16 -19.23
C GLN A 293 25.99 -4.04 -19.10
N TYR A 294 25.00 -3.89 -19.99
CA TYR A 294 23.71 -4.61 -19.90
C TYR A 294 23.29 -5.29 -21.22
N LYS A 295 24.16 -6.15 -21.76
CA LYS A 295 23.95 -6.88 -23.04
C LYS A 295 22.60 -7.62 -23.16
N TYR A 296 22.02 -8.05 -22.04
CA TYR A 296 20.74 -8.77 -22.03
C TYR A 296 19.51 -7.88 -22.24
N ILE A 297 19.55 -6.62 -21.77
CA ILE A 297 18.43 -5.68 -21.88
C ILE A 297 18.31 -5.17 -23.32
N ASN A 298 19.43 -5.10 -24.05
CA ASN A 298 19.47 -4.67 -25.45
C ASN A 298 18.59 -5.54 -26.36
N LYS A 299 18.41 -6.81 -26.02
CA LYS A 299 17.51 -7.72 -26.76
C LYS A 299 16.03 -7.29 -26.69
N ALA A 300 15.63 -6.49 -25.70
CA ALA A 300 14.27 -5.95 -25.59
C ALA A 300 13.95 -4.85 -26.62
N LEU A 301 14.97 -4.24 -27.22
CA LEU A 301 14.82 -3.15 -28.20
C LEU A 301 14.45 -3.68 -29.60
N VAL A 302 14.64 -4.97 -29.85
CA VAL A 302 14.39 -5.57 -31.17
C VAL A 302 12.89 -5.83 -31.35
N SER A 303 12.27 -5.18 -32.33
CA SER A 303 10.91 -5.49 -32.77
C SER A 303 10.93 -6.81 -33.56
N PRO A 304 10.03 -7.78 -33.32
CA PRO A 304 9.95 -8.93 -34.20
C PRO A 304 9.41 -8.47 -35.55
N TYR A 305 10.13 -8.81 -36.61
CA TYR A 305 9.71 -8.73 -38.00
C TYR A 305 8.19 -8.97 -38.15
N GLY A 306 7.46 -7.93 -38.57
CA GLY A 306 6.19 -8.09 -39.28
C GLY A 306 4.87 -7.92 -38.52
N SER A 307 4.76 -7.10 -37.46
CA SER A 307 3.44 -6.62 -37.01
C SER A 307 3.31 -5.10 -37.12
N LYS A 308 2.86 -4.63 -38.29
CA LYS A 308 2.24 -3.30 -38.41
C LYS A 308 0.95 -3.30 -37.58
N GLN A 309 1.01 -2.91 -36.32
CA GLN A 309 -0.18 -2.42 -35.64
C GLN A 309 0.16 -1.40 -34.54
N ASN A 310 -0.19 -0.15 -34.87
CA ASN A 310 -0.23 1.07 -34.08
C ASN A 310 1.11 1.68 -33.65
N GLU A 311 1.49 2.71 -34.41
CA GLU A 311 2.48 3.74 -34.14
C GLU A 311 2.42 4.24 -32.70
N LYS A 312 3.51 3.99 -31.96
CA LYS A 312 4.25 4.99 -31.17
C LYS A 312 5.66 4.43 -31.01
N THR A 313 6.58 4.93 -31.82
CA THR A 313 8.01 4.66 -31.75
C THR A 313 8.52 5.27 -30.44
N TRP A 314 8.87 4.43 -29.46
CA TRP A 314 9.30 4.90 -28.13
C TRP A 314 10.73 5.42 -28.24
N CYS A 315 10.93 6.71 -27.94
CA CYS A 315 12.24 7.35 -27.97
C CYS A 315 13.02 7.02 -26.68
N ILE A 316 14.34 6.87 -26.82
CA ILE A 316 15.30 6.45 -25.78
C ILE A 316 15.31 7.38 -24.54
N THR A 317 14.74 8.58 -24.64
CA THR A 317 14.55 9.51 -23.53
C THR A 317 13.70 8.94 -22.40
N ASP A 318 12.78 8.03 -22.69
CA ASP A 318 11.85 7.53 -21.69
C ASP A 318 12.45 6.44 -20.78
N ILE A 319 13.71 6.05 -20.98
CA ILE A 319 14.45 5.07 -20.15
C ILE A 319 15.44 5.80 -19.20
N GLY A 320 15.71 7.09 -19.43
CA GLY A 320 16.68 7.87 -18.64
C GLY A 320 16.13 8.46 -17.34
N GLU A 321 14.81 8.45 -17.12
CA GLU A 321 14.16 9.04 -15.94
C GLU A 321 13.45 8.00 -15.04
N ALA A 322 13.78 6.71 -15.18
CA ALA A 322 13.27 5.63 -14.31
C ALA A 322 14.28 5.22 -13.24
#